data_AF-A0AAY4EIK3-F1
#
_entry.id   AF-A0AAY4EIK3-F1
#
_cell.length_a   1.000
_cell.length_b   1.000
_cell.length_c   1.000
_cell.angle_alpha   90.00
_cell.angle_beta   90.00
_cell.angle_gamma   90.00
#
_symmetry.space_group_name_H-M   'P 1'
#
loop_
_entity.id
_entity.type
_entity.pdbx_description
1 polymer ?
#
loop_
_entity_poly.entity_id
_entity_poly.type
_entity_poly.pdbx_seq_one_letter_code
_entity_poly.pdbx_strand_id
1 'polypeptide(L)'
;FPFFSPPFPVSGVSVCLQTGGWTDESSYEAGEGAQRGRVNRHSLLPRLFDGCFFYLLGSFQKPPKSDLLQLLKEGGGQILTRQPKPDSDVTQTLNAAAYHARPGSDQALCTQYIIYDPQGSYRPPRLRLGKVWSAPSSWLLDCITSFQLLPVPEMVPSA
;
A
#
# COMPACT_ATOMS: atom_id res chain seq x y z
N PHE A 1 7.83 -13.09 -16.08
CA PHE A 1 7.82 -11.61 -15.99
C PHE A 1 7.85 -11.21 -14.52
N PRO A 2 9.04 -10.93 -13.95
CA PRO A 2 9.28 -10.99 -12.52
C PRO A 2 9.41 -9.59 -11.91
N PHE A 3 8.53 -9.19 -11.01
CA PHE A 3 8.79 -8.04 -10.13
C PHE A 3 8.27 -8.22 -8.70
N PHE A 4 7.75 -9.39 -8.36
CA PHE A 4 7.42 -9.75 -6.97
C PHE A 4 7.84 -11.19 -6.70
N SER A 5 9.13 -11.46 -6.82
CA SER A 5 9.73 -12.48 -5.96
C SER A 5 9.87 -11.82 -4.58
N PRO A 6 9.45 -12.49 -3.49
CA PRO A 6 9.70 -11.98 -2.14
C PRO A 6 11.21 -11.72 -1.97
N PRO A 7 11.62 -10.76 -1.11
CA PRO A 7 13.04 -10.51 -0.89
C PRO A 7 13.66 -11.82 -0.40
N PHE A 8 14.52 -12.43 -1.21
CA PHE A 8 15.26 -13.62 -0.83
C PHE A 8 16.54 -13.15 -0.13
N PRO A 9 16.71 -13.42 1.17
CA PRO A 9 17.89 -13.01 1.91
C PRO A 9 19.11 -13.78 1.40
N VAL A 10 20.25 -13.13 1.52
CA VAL A 10 21.55 -13.60 1.01
C VAL A 10 21.90 -15.00 1.55
N SER A 11 21.39 -15.35 2.73
CA SER A 11 21.53 -16.66 3.36
C SER A 11 20.97 -17.81 2.53
N GLY A 12 19.81 -17.64 1.89
CA GLY A 12 19.21 -18.70 1.07
C GLY A 12 20.07 -19.02 -0.17
N VAL A 13 20.66 -18.00 -0.78
CA VAL A 13 21.57 -18.18 -1.94
C VAL A 13 22.82 -18.94 -1.52
N SER A 14 23.40 -18.60 -0.37
CA SER A 14 24.57 -19.30 0.16
C SER A 14 24.28 -20.78 0.41
N VAL A 15 23.10 -21.13 0.93
CA VAL A 15 22.74 -22.53 1.20
C VAL A 15 22.52 -23.31 -0.11
N CYS A 16 21.89 -22.72 -1.13
CA CYS A 16 21.77 -23.35 -2.45
C CYS A 16 23.16 -23.68 -3.05
N LEU A 17 24.11 -22.75 -2.94
CA LEU A 17 25.48 -22.96 -3.44
C LEU A 17 26.23 -24.05 -2.66
N GLN A 18 26.06 -24.12 -1.34
CA GLN A 18 26.72 -25.13 -0.49
C GLN A 18 26.15 -26.53 -0.69
N THR A 19 24.83 -26.63 -0.87
CA THR A 19 24.14 -27.91 -1.05
C THR A 19 24.16 -28.41 -2.49
N GLY A 20 24.58 -27.56 -3.44
CA GLY A 20 24.62 -27.89 -4.86
C GLY A 20 23.23 -28.10 -5.47
N GLY A 21 22.19 -27.54 -4.85
CA GLY A 21 20.80 -27.75 -5.22
C GLY A 21 19.89 -26.61 -4.81
N TRP A 22 18.64 -26.65 -5.28
CA TRP A 22 17.61 -25.69 -4.88
C TRP A 22 17.12 -26.01 -3.48
N THR A 23 17.07 -25.00 -2.62
CA THR A 23 16.51 -25.11 -1.27
C THR A 23 15.13 -24.47 -1.21
N ASP A 24 14.28 -24.99 -0.33
CA ASP A 24 12.94 -24.47 -0.12
C ASP A 24 12.99 -22.98 0.27
N GLU A 25 12.33 -22.14 -0.52
CA GLU A 25 12.43 -20.69 -0.34
C GLU A 25 11.66 -20.19 0.88
N SER A 26 10.67 -20.96 1.37
CA SER A 26 9.85 -20.56 2.50
C SER A 26 10.65 -20.41 3.79
N SER A 27 11.69 -21.24 3.95
CA SER A 27 12.61 -21.24 5.09
C SER A 27 13.49 -19.98 5.18
N TYR A 28 13.52 -19.18 4.12
CA TYR A 28 14.34 -17.97 4.02
C TYR A 28 13.50 -16.73 3.71
N GLU A 29 12.18 -16.70 3.89
CA GLU A 29 11.43 -15.48 3.57
C GLU A 29 11.83 -14.29 4.45
N ALA A 30 11.93 -13.09 3.86
CA ALA A 30 12.34 -11.85 4.53
C ALA A 30 11.29 -11.26 5.51
N GLY A 31 10.46 -12.10 6.12
CA GLY A 31 9.51 -11.74 7.17
C GLY A 31 8.04 -11.97 6.81
N GLU A 32 7.19 -11.73 7.80
CA GLU A 32 5.76 -12.05 7.80
C GLU A 32 4.97 -11.42 6.66
N GLY A 33 5.29 -10.17 6.27
CA GLY A 33 4.61 -9.48 5.17
C GLY A 33 4.90 -10.11 3.81
N ALA A 34 6.15 -10.51 3.58
CA ALA A 34 6.56 -11.20 2.35
C ALA A 34 5.85 -12.56 2.22
N GLN A 35 5.82 -13.33 3.31
CA GLN A 35 5.09 -14.59 3.38
C GLN A 35 3.59 -14.41 3.11
N ARG A 36 2.94 -13.44 3.77
CA ARG A 36 1.52 -13.12 3.53
C ARG A 36 1.25 -12.78 2.07
N GLY A 37 2.08 -11.93 1.47
CA GLY A 37 1.97 -11.57 0.06
C GLY A 37 2.09 -12.76 -0.88
N ARG A 38 3.05 -13.65 -0.61
CA ARG A 38 3.25 -14.89 -1.39
C ARG A 38 2.03 -15.81 -1.27
N VAL A 39 1.56 -16.10 -0.05
CA VAL A 39 0.40 -16.97 0.21
C VAL A 39 -0.87 -16.40 -0.43
N ASN A 40 -1.11 -15.08 -0.32
CA ASN A 40 -2.23 -14.39 -0.96
C ASN A 40 -2.22 -14.61 -2.48
N ARG A 41 -1.04 -14.47 -3.09
CA ARG A 41 -0.87 -14.69 -4.53
C ARG A 41 -1.09 -16.14 -4.95
N HIS A 42 -0.56 -17.12 -4.20
CA HIS A 42 -0.81 -18.54 -4.49
C HIS A 42 -2.29 -18.90 -4.38
N SER A 43 -3.01 -18.23 -3.47
CA SER A 43 -4.45 -18.40 -3.28
C SER A 43 -5.29 -17.64 -4.30
N LEU A 44 -4.66 -16.97 -5.28
CA LEU A 44 -5.32 -16.17 -6.32
C LEU A 44 -6.23 -15.05 -5.76
N LEU A 45 -5.92 -14.55 -4.58
CA LEU A 45 -6.69 -13.49 -3.93
C LEU A 45 -6.35 -12.10 -4.51
N PRO A 46 -7.24 -11.10 -4.35
CA PRO A 46 -6.99 -9.74 -4.80
C PRO A 46 -5.68 -9.16 -4.25
N ARG A 47 -5.10 -8.21 -4.99
CA ARG A 47 -3.87 -7.51 -4.60
C ARG A 47 -4.14 -6.57 -3.43
N LEU A 48 -3.09 -6.16 -2.73
CA LEU A 48 -3.17 -5.42 -1.47
C LEU A 48 -4.10 -4.19 -1.51
N PHE A 49 -4.04 -3.43 -2.59
CA PHE A 49 -4.79 -2.19 -2.78
C PHE A 49 -5.96 -2.33 -3.76
N ASP A 50 -6.45 -3.55 -3.97
CA ASP A 50 -7.63 -3.79 -4.79
C ASP A 50 -8.86 -3.05 -4.21
N GLY A 51 -9.56 -2.31 -5.07
CA GLY A 51 -10.68 -1.44 -4.67
C GLY A 51 -10.29 -0.07 -4.11
N CYS A 52 -8.99 0.25 -4.00
CA CYS A 52 -8.48 1.52 -3.49
C CYS A 52 -8.06 2.49 -4.60
N PHE A 53 -8.25 3.80 -4.35
CA PHE A 53 -7.94 4.90 -5.26
C PHE A 53 -6.99 5.89 -4.60
N PHE A 54 -5.96 6.33 -5.31
CA PHE A 54 -4.88 7.12 -4.73
C PHE A 54 -4.61 8.38 -5.55
N TYR A 55 -4.51 9.51 -4.86
CA TYR A 55 -4.03 10.77 -5.41
C TYR A 55 -2.79 11.21 -4.64
N LEU A 56 -1.66 11.42 -5.33
CA LEU A 56 -0.41 11.86 -4.71
C LEU A 56 -0.31 13.39 -4.79
N LEU A 57 -0.48 14.04 -3.65
CA LEU A 57 -0.50 15.49 -3.50
C LEU A 57 0.87 16.02 -3.08
N GLY A 58 1.36 17.03 -3.80
CA GLY A 58 2.63 17.68 -3.52
C GLY A 58 3.86 16.98 -4.12
N SER A 59 5.03 17.40 -3.63
CA SER A 59 6.34 16.88 -4.01
C SER A 59 6.80 15.82 -3.00
N PHE A 60 7.40 14.75 -3.50
CA PHE A 60 7.90 13.64 -2.70
C PHE A 60 9.41 13.54 -2.87
N GLN A 61 10.15 13.60 -1.76
CA GLN A 61 11.61 13.53 -1.82
C GLN A 61 12.12 12.10 -1.68
N LYS A 62 11.65 11.37 -0.67
CA LYS A 62 12.09 10.00 -0.38
C LYS A 62 10.93 9.17 0.17
N PRO A 63 10.44 8.14 -0.57
CA PRO A 63 10.77 7.81 -1.96
C PRO A 63 10.20 8.84 -2.97
N PRO A 64 10.74 8.93 -4.19
CA PRO A 64 10.23 9.84 -5.21
C PRO A 64 8.83 9.43 -5.68
N LYS A 65 8.08 10.40 -6.22
CA LYS A 65 6.68 10.22 -6.64
C LYS A 65 6.51 9.09 -7.66
N SER A 66 7.45 8.92 -8.59
CA SER A 66 7.44 7.85 -9.60
C SER A 66 7.37 6.46 -8.96
N ASP A 67 8.16 6.23 -7.92
CA ASP A 67 8.32 4.94 -7.29
C ASP A 67 7.06 4.61 -6.49
N LEU A 68 6.51 5.60 -5.78
CA LEU A 68 5.21 5.47 -5.10
C LEU A 68 4.09 5.13 -6.09
N LEU A 69 4.05 5.78 -7.26
CA LEU A 69 3.07 5.48 -8.30
C LEU A 69 3.23 4.06 -8.84
N GLN A 70 4.46 3.58 -9.00
CA GLN A 70 4.74 2.22 -9.43
C GLN A 70 4.27 1.20 -8.39
N LEU A 71 4.66 1.39 -7.13
CA LEU A 71 4.26 0.53 -6.01
C LEU A 71 2.73 0.40 -5.89
N LEU A 72 2.01 1.52 -6.03
CA LEU A 72 0.55 1.53 -5.99
C LEU A 72 -0.07 0.74 -7.15
N LYS A 73 0.43 0.93 -8.38
CA LYS A 73 -0.06 0.19 -9.56
C LYS A 73 0.21 -1.31 -9.44
N GLU A 74 1.39 -1.67 -8.96
CA GLU A 74 1.78 -3.07 -8.73
C GLU A 74 0.95 -3.72 -7.62
N GLY A 75 0.64 -2.96 -6.56
CA GLY A 75 -0.26 -3.37 -5.48
C GLY A 75 -1.75 -3.40 -5.85
N GLY A 76 -2.13 -3.01 -7.07
CA GLY A 76 -3.51 -3.07 -7.58
C GLY A 76 -4.35 -1.81 -7.32
N GLY A 77 -3.75 -0.75 -6.79
CA GLY A 77 -4.43 0.53 -6.57
C GLY A 77 -4.63 1.32 -7.87
N GLN A 78 -5.71 2.10 -7.92
CA GLN A 78 -6.00 2.98 -9.04
C GLN A 78 -5.46 4.39 -8.78
N ILE A 79 -4.75 4.96 -9.76
CA ILE A 79 -4.18 6.31 -9.65
C ILE A 79 -5.16 7.34 -10.18
N LEU A 80 -5.52 8.30 -9.33
CA LEU A 80 -6.32 9.46 -9.70
C LEU A 80 -5.41 10.56 -10.28
N THR A 81 -5.80 11.13 -11.41
CA THR A 81 -5.11 12.26 -12.04
C THR A 81 -5.54 13.61 -11.46
N ARG A 82 -6.72 13.66 -10.86
CA ARG A 82 -7.30 14.85 -10.23
C ARG A 82 -7.57 14.56 -8.76
N GLN A 83 -7.42 15.59 -7.93
CA GLN A 83 -7.71 15.47 -6.50
C GLN A 83 -9.20 15.12 -6.31
N PRO A 84 -9.51 14.05 -5.54
CA PRO A 84 -10.90 13.70 -5.26
C PRO A 84 -11.55 14.80 -4.44
N LYS A 85 -12.72 15.24 -4.92
CA LYS A 85 -13.54 16.25 -4.26
C LYS A 85 -14.64 15.53 -3.47
N PRO A 86 -14.71 15.71 -2.13
CA PRO A 86 -15.64 14.95 -1.28
C PRO A 86 -17.12 15.21 -1.59
N ASP A 87 -17.42 16.33 -2.23
CA ASP A 87 -18.73 16.79 -2.68
C ASP A 87 -19.07 16.39 -4.12
N SER A 88 -18.17 15.70 -4.84
CA SER A 88 -18.43 15.30 -6.22
C SER A 88 -19.20 13.98 -6.32
N ASP A 89 -20.23 13.97 -7.17
CA ASP A 89 -21.03 12.77 -7.52
C ASP A 89 -20.16 11.54 -7.82
N VAL A 90 -19.00 11.73 -8.47
CA VAL A 90 -18.06 10.64 -8.82
C VAL A 90 -17.48 9.98 -7.56
N THR A 91 -17.12 10.76 -6.55
CA THR A 91 -16.57 10.22 -5.30
C THR A 91 -17.64 9.59 -4.43
N GLN A 92 -18.89 10.03 -4.57
CA GLN A 92 -20.03 9.55 -3.78
C GLN A 92 -20.65 8.27 -4.37
N THR A 93 -20.70 8.14 -5.70
CA THR A 93 -21.25 6.99 -6.44
C THR A 93 -20.27 5.82 -6.57
N LEU A 94 -18.97 6.04 -6.32
CA LEU A 94 -17.98 4.97 -6.22
C LEU A 94 -18.36 4.00 -5.09
N ASN A 95 -18.77 2.80 -5.50
CA ASN A 95 -19.16 1.70 -4.62
C ASN A 95 -18.11 0.57 -4.71
N ALA A 96 -16.86 0.93 -4.49
CA ALA A 96 -15.75 -0.01 -4.40
C ALA A 96 -15.52 -0.37 -2.93
N ALA A 97 -15.26 -1.64 -2.66
CA ALA A 97 -14.86 -2.12 -1.35
C ALA A 97 -13.39 -2.54 -1.37
N ALA A 98 -12.62 -2.10 -0.37
CA ALA A 98 -11.23 -2.52 -0.24
C ALA A 98 -11.15 -3.93 0.34
N TYR A 99 -10.72 -4.91 -0.46
CA TYR A 99 -10.71 -6.33 -0.08
C TYR A 99 -9.91 -6.60 1.21
N HIS A 100 -8.75 -5.93 1.33
CA HIS A 100 -7.84 -6.09 2.47
C HIS A 100 -8.17 -5.15 3.65
N ALA A 101 -9.24 -4.36 3.57
CA ALA A 101 -9.69 -3.57 4.70
C ALA A 101 -10.25 -4.48 5.80
N ARG A 102 -10.07 -4.07 7.06
CA ARG A 102 -10.67 -4.78 8.18
C ARG A 102 -12.20 -4.77 8.03
N PRO A 103 -12.90 -5.92 8.17
CA PRO A 103 -14.36 -5.95 8.14
C PRO A 103 -14.95 -5.00 9.18
N GLY A 104 -15.95 -4.19 8.78
CA GLY A 104 -16.58 -3.20 9.63
C GLY A 104 -15.78 -1.90 9.84
N SER A 105 -14.58 -1.78 9.26
CA SER A 105 -13.84 -0.51 9.26
C SER A 105 -14.35 0.45 8.20
N ASP A 106 -14.22 1.74 8.49
CA ASP A 106 -14.56 2.80 7.53
C ASP A 106 -13.76 2.69 6.22
N GLN A 107 -12.53 2.19 6.27
CA GLN A 107 -11.68 1.98 5.09
C GLN A 107 -12.21 0.90 4.13
N ALA A 108 -13.14 0.06 4.58
CA ALA A 108 -13.80 -0.90 3.70
C ALA A 108 -14.69 -0.22 2.67
N LEU A 109 -15.26 0.96 3.00
CA LEU A 109 -16.19 1.71 2.14
C LEU A 109 -15.66 3.08 1.71
N CYS A 110 -14.70 3.64 2.45
CA CYS A 110 -14.02 4.89 2.15
C CYS A 110 -12.65 4.55 1.54
N THR A 111 -12.62 4.25 0.25
CA THR A 111 -11.44 3.66 -0.42
C THR A 111 -10.58 4.68 -1.18
N GLN A 112 -10.82 5.98 -1.01
CA GLN A 112 -10.07 7.05 -1.66
C GLN A 112 -9.05 7.65 -0.71
N TYR A 113 -7.81 7.77 -1.16
CA TYR A 113 -6.67 8.22 -0.36
C TYR A 113 -5.92 9.36 -1.05
N ILE A 114 -5.76 10.46 -0.35
CA ILE A 114 -4.81 11.53 -0.69
C ILE A 114 -3.53 11.22 0.06
N ILE A 115 -2.48 10.87 -0.68
CA ILE A 115 -1.16 10.59 -0.14
C ILE A 115 -0.33 11.87 -0.17
N TYR A 116 0.34 12.18 0.93
CA TYR A 116 1.25 13.32 1.05
C TYR A 116 2.60 12.91 1.64
N ASP A 117 3.64 13.68 1.33
CA ASP A 117 4.96 13.51 1.95
C ASP A 117 4.94 14.14 3.36
N PRO A 118 5.18 13.37 4.45
CA PRO A 118 5.23 13.92 5.80
C PRO A 118 6.38 14.92 6.01
N GLN A 119 7.42 14.91 5.17
CA GLN A 119 8.50 15.91 5.17
C GLN A 119 8.22 17.09 4.24
N GLY A 120 7.12 17.02 3.48
CA GLY A 120 6.67 18.10 2.60
C GLY A 120 6.04 19.27 3.37
N SER A 121 5.77 20.34 2.64
CA SER A 121 5.09 21.54 3.15
C SER A 121 3.58 21.36 3.37
N TYR A 122 2.99 20.33 2.77
CA TYR A 122 1.56 20.09 2.88
C TYR A 122 1.22 19.41 4.21
N ARG A 123 0.28 20.02 4.95
CA ARG A 123 -0.36 19.42 6.11
C ARG A 123 -1.86 19.32 5.84
N PRO A 124 -2.41 18.09 5.80
CA PRO A 124 -3.86 17.93 5.65
C PRO A 124 -4.59 18.53 6.86
N PRO A 125 -5.72 19.20 6.66
CA PRO A 125 -6.48 19.82 7.75
C PRO A 125 -7.29 18.81 8.57
N ARG A 126 -7.59 17.64 7.99
CA ARG A 126 -8.39 16.57 8.60
C ARG A 126 -7.92 15.21 8.12
N LEU A 127 -8.04 14.19 8.97
CA LEU A 127 -7.76 12.80 8.65
C LEU A 127 -8.67 12.26 7.55
N ARG A 128 -9.95 12.61 7.62
CA ARG A 128 -10.98 12.16 6.69
C ARG A 128 -11.97 13.28 6.38
N LEU A 129 -12.37 13.37 5.13
CA LEU A 129 -13.46 14.23 4.67
C LEU A 129 -14.36 13.42 3.73
N GLY A 130 -15.57 13.08 4.18
CA GLY A 130 -16.45 12.15 3.46
C GLY A 130 -15.80 10.78 3.29
N LYS A 131 -15.75 10.28 2.05
CA LYS A 131 -15.12 9.00 1.69
C LYS A 131 -13.61 9.09 1.40
N VAL A 132 -13.00 10.27 1.61
CA VAL A 132 -11.61 10.55 1.25
C VAL A 132 -10.75 10.66 2.50
N TRP A 133 -9.70 9.84 2.56
CA TRP A 133 -8.67 9.86 3.59
C TRP A 133 -7.49 10.72 3.17
N SER A 134 -6.81 11.29 4.16
CA SER A 134 -5.47 11.87 3.99
C SER A 134 -4.47 11.04 4.79
N ALA A 135 -3.47 10.47 4.11
CA ALA A 135 -2.50 9.57 4.71
C ALA A 135 -1.06 9.92 4.28
N PRO A 136 -0.06 9.80 5.17
CA PRO A 136 1.33 10.03 4.80
C PRO A 136 1.86 8.90 3.91
N SER A 137 2.88 9.19 3.10
CA SER A 137 3.58 8.17 2.30
C SER A 137 4.20 7.06 3.15
N SER A 138 4.58 7.33 4.40
CA SER A 138 5.07 6.31 5.33
C SER A 138 4.03 5.23 5.60
N TRP A 139 2.76 5.60 5.82
CA TRP A 139 1.66 4.64 6.00
C TRP A 139 1.52 3.71 4.78
N LEU A 140 1.65 4.25 3.57
CA LEU A 140 1.60 3.46 2.35
C LEU A 140 2.73 2.42 2.31
N LEU A 141 3.94 2.82 2.69
CA LEU A 141 5.09 1.90 2.75
C LEU A 141 4.88 0.83 3.83
N ASP A 142 4.37 1.21 5.01
CA ASP A 142 4.09 0.29 6.11
C ASP A 142 3.02 -0.75 5.73
N CYS A 143 2.01 -0.33 4.94
CA CYS A 143 1.02 -1.24 4.38
C CYS A 143 1.68 -2.28 3.46
N ILE A 144 2.61 -1.84 2.60
CA ILE A 144 3.31 -2.72 1.65
C ILE A 144 4.23 -3.69 2.38
N THR A 145 5.06 -3.20 3.31
CA THR A 145 6.01 -4.03 4.07
C THR A 145 5.28 -5.07 4.91
N SER A 146 4.10 -4.74 5.43
CA SER A 146 3.27 -5.65 6.20
C SER A 146 2.33 -6.50 5.35
N PHE A 147 2.17 -6.20 4.06
CA PHE A 147 1.10 -6.77 3.22
C PHE A 147 -0.28 -6.71 3.91
N GLN A 148 -0.63 -5.54 4.44
CA GLN A 148 -1.91 -5.29 5.14
C GLN A 148 -2.38 -3.86 4.86
N LEU A 149 -3.69 -3.65 4.73
CA LEU A 149 -4.24 -2.30 4.69
C LEU A 149 -4.39 -1.79 6.13
N LEU A 150 -3.35 -1.10 6.61
CA LEU A 150 -3.29 -0.62 7.98
C LEU A 150 -4.32 0.50 8.23
N PRO A 151 -4.78 0.68 9.48
CA PRO A 151 -5.50 1.87 9.89
C PRO A 151 -4.74 3.15 9.53
N VAL A 152 -5.43 4.14 8.99
CA VAL A 152 -4.79 5.44 8.73
C VAL A 152 -4.43 6.09 10.07
N PRO A 153 -3.16 6.47 10.30
CA PRO A 153 -2.74 7.01 11.59
C PRO A 153 -3.41 8.35 11.88
N GLU A 154 -3.79 8.57 13.14
CA GLU A 154 -4.34 9.86 13.56
C GLU A 154 -3.31 10.99 13.37
N MET A 155 -3.80 12.17 13.02
CA MET A 155 -2.96 13.35 12.90
C MET A 155 -2.59 13.83 14.29
N VAL A 156 -1.36 13.55 14.73
CA VAL A 156 -0.80 14.20 15.90
C VAL A 156 -0.48 15.64 15.49
N PRO A 157 -1.13 16.67 16.08
CA PRO A 157 -0.71 18.04 15.83
C PRO A 157 0.73 18.19 16.35
N SER A 158 1.61 18.76 15.54
CA SER A 158 2.90 19.23 16.03
C SER A 158 2.64 20.24 17.14
N ALA A 159 3.01 19.89 18.37
CA ALA A 159 3.01 20.78 19.53
C ALA A 159 3.94 21.97 19.32
#